data_AF-A0A935JBF0-F1
#
_entry.id   AF-A0A935JBF0-F1
#
_cell.length_a   1.000
_cell.length_b   1.000
_cell.length_c   1.000
_cell.angle_alpha   90.00
_cell.angle_beta   90.00
_cell.angle_gamma   90.00
#
_symmetry.space_group_name_H-M   'P 1'
#
loop_
_entity.id
_entity.type
_entity.pdbx_description
1 polymer ?
#
loop_
_entity_poly.entity_id
_entity_poly.type
_entity_poly.pdbx_seq_one_letter_code
_entity_poly.pdbx_strand_id
1 'polypeptide(L)'
;MTAYSQVDPKTNLVLRIHFFWRILFAILAAAGAVYIWVGGMETALWQKILISVALAMASIFSAIGAVQISRRNHSGRMISLVLDYLAFVVCFVLMLNTGEIFIGIDALAETFPKGIPYLGITVVGYFLSIMDEYLPQKKQTSENSLKVVGRWVMLAGFAIFLLQVDAINGIIYFLGKLVQPMGITSVIGAVIFSISIWSMMRDNVSQALHAKTDHEQVINGWLFLSPNLLGFLIFFAGPLILSFYFSFTDSDAFNTPNWIGFENYAKILNVRFAWLSTPDQFAREVVDIKVYDEVGRFLIGDGGILFAAADKFFWLALRNTLVFVLFAVPLSVIPALVLSNVLNSKLPGMKFYRAIYFMPSIAAVVGISLVWQWLYNATVGYINYFITVGIEFWNNLFNLAVVDPKIQWVSDEKTALLSIIIIAAWQTMGFNTVLFLAGLQNIPGELYEAATVDGAGAWDKFWSITLPMLAPTTFYVVSTTTIQAMQVFEQVFILMNPAEGPNNSTITLVLYLYRSGFQNFQQGYASAIAWVLFIVIFGITLVQFQRQRQSSIYES
;
A
#
# COMPACT_ATOMS: atom_id res chain seq x y z
N MET A 1 -1.03 -48.60 -32.33
CA MET A 1 -0.22 -49.63 -31.65
C MET A 1 0.98 -48.91 -31.03
N THR A 2 0.79 -48.29 -29.86
CA THR A 2 1.05 -48.84 -28.51
C THR A 2 2.53 -48.88 -28.16
N ALA A 3 3.05 -47.70 -27.84
CA ALA A 3 4.23 -47.53 -27.00
C ALA A 3 3.82 -46.82 -25.69
N TYR A 4 2.76 -47.30 -25.03
CA TYR A 4 2.58 -47.01 -23.61
C TYR A 4 3.41 -48.05 -22.87
N SER A 5 4.64 -47.67 -22.55
CA SER A 5 5.47 -48.40 -21.58
C SER A 5 4.61 -48.69 -20.35
N GLN A 6 4.64 -49.93 -19.88
CA GLN A 6 3.98 -50.31 -18.64
C GLN A 6 4.25 -49.25 -17.57
N VAL A 7 3.19 -48.62 -17.06
CA VAL A 7 3.33 -47.61 -16.00
C VAL A 7 4.06 -48.28 -14.83
N ASP A 8 5.20 -47.70 -14.44
CA ASP A 8 6.06 -48.21 -13.37
C ASP A 8 5.19 -48.62 -12.15
N PRO A 9 5.35 -49.84 -11.60
CA PRO A 9 4.62 -50.28 -10.41
C PRO A 9 4.65 -49.25 -9.26
N LYS A 10 5.74 -48.46 -9.13
CA LYS A 10 5.80 -47.37 -8.14
C LYS A 10 4.81 -46.25 -8.42
N THR A 11 4.67 -45.84 -9.68
CA THR A 11 3.70 -44.80 -10.11
C THR A 11 2.26 -45.28 -9.94
N ASN A 12 2.00 -46.57 -10.19
CA ASN A 12 0.69 -47.17 -9.94
C ASN A 12 0.34 -47.21 -8.44
N LEU A 13 1.32 -47.48 -7.57
CA LEU A 13 1.12 -47.40 -6.12
C LEU A 13 0.77 -45.96 -5.70
N VAL A 14 1.50 -44.96 -6.19
CA VAL A 14 1.24 -43.54 -5.92
C VAL A 14 -0.19 -43.16 -6.32
N LEU A 15 -0.64 -43.54 -7.52
CA LEU A 15 -2.00 -43.25 -7.98
C LEU A 15 -3.09 -43.94 -7.15
N ARG A 16 -2.83 -45.16 -6.66
CA ARG A 16 -3.75 -45.83 -5.72
C ARG A 16 -3.81 -45.11 -4.38
N ILE A 17 -2.67 -44.69 -3.83
CA ILE A 17 -2.62 -43.89 -2.60
C ILE A 17 -3.42 -42.60 -2.77
N HIS A 18 -3.22 -41.88 -3.88
CA HIS A 18 -3.99 -40.66 -4.19
C HIS A 18 -5.48 -40.90 -4.36
N PHE A 19 -5.87 -42.01 -5.00
CA PHE A 19 -7.28 -42.40 -5.12
C PHE A 19 -7.92 -42.58 -3.74
N PHE A 20 -7.29 -43.36 -2.85
CA PHE A 20 -7.79 -43.56 -1.49
C PHE A 20 -7.76 -42.27 -0.66
N TRP A 21 -6.71 -41.46 -0.80
CA TRP A 21 -6.59 -40.16 -0.15
C TRP A 21 -7.73 -39.22 -0.54
N ARG A 22 -8.09 -39.15 -1.83
CA ARG A 22 -9.21 -38.33 -2.30
C ARG A 22 -10.56 -38.79 -1.76
N ILE A 23 -10.77 -40.10 -1.66
CA ILE A 23 -12.00 -40.65 -1.05
C ILE A 23 -12.03 -40.28 0.44
N LEU A 24 -10.94 -40.49 1.16
CA LEU A 24 -10.84 -40.16 2.57
C LEU A 24 -11.08 -38.66 2.81
N PHE A 25 -10.42 -37.78 2.04
CA PHE A 25 -10.60 -36.35 2.13
C PHE A 25 -12.04 -35.92 1.80
N ALA A 26 -12.69 -36.56 0.82
CA ALA A 26 -14.09 -36.29 0.50
C ALA A 26 -15.02 -36.59 1.67
N ILE A 27 -14.81 -37.74 2.34
CA ILE A 27 -15.59 -38.16 3.51
C ILE A 27 -15.35 -37.21 4.68
N LEU A 28 -14.09 -36.88 4.97
CA LEU A 28 -13.72 -35.96 6.06
C LEU A 28 -14.31 -34.56 5.83
N ALA A 29 -14.24 -34.04 4.61
CA ALA A 29 -14.82 -32.74 4.26
C ALA A 29 -16.36 -32.74 4.37
N ALA A 30 -17.03 -33.82 3.95
CA ALA A 30 -18.48 -33.96 4.12
C ALA A 30 -18.87 -34.02 5.60
N ALA A 31 -18.16 -34.82 6.40
CA ALA A 31 -18.37 -34.91 7.84
C ALA A 31 -18.17 -33.56 8.54
N GLY A 32 -17.12 -32.81 8.14
CA GLY A 32 -16.87 -31.46 8.65
C GLY A 32 -17.98 -30.47 8.28
N ALA A 33 -18.49 -30.52 7.05
CA ALA A 33 -19.60 -29.67 6.62
C ALA A 33 -20.86 -29.90 7.47
N VAL A 34 -21.16 -31.16 7.82
CA VAL A 34 -22.28 -31.52 8.70
C VAL A 34 -22.03 -31.13 10.15
N TYR A 35 -20.82 -31.36 10.66
CA TYR A 35 -20.44 -31.09 12.06
C TYR A 35 -20.69 -29.63 12.48
N ILE A 36 -20.50 -28.67 11.56
CA ILE A 36 -20.76 -27.24 11.79
C ILE A 36 -22.24 -26.98 12.15
N TRP A 37 -23.17 -27.73 11.57
CA TRP A 37 -24.61 -27.55 11.78
C TRP A 37 -25.16 -28.34 12.98
N VAL A 38 -24.45 -29.38 13.42
CA VAL A 38 -24.83 -30.23 14.58
C VAL A 38 -24.40 -29.59 15.93
N GLY A 39 -23.97 -28.32 15.92
CA GLY A 39 -23.57 -27.59 17.12
C GLY A 39 -22.10 -27.73 17.49
N GLY A 40 -21.25 -28.21 16.57
CA GLY A 40 -19.81 -28.36 16.80
C GLY A 40 -19.02 -27.04 16.86
N MET A 41 -19.60 -25.92 16.44
CA MET A 41 -18.99 -24.58 16.50
C MET A 41 -20.03 -23.49 16.79
N GLU A 42 -19.78 -22.68 17.82
CA GLU A 42 -20.51 -21.43 18.09
C GLU A 42 -19.89 -20.29 17.27
N THR A 43 -20.36 -20.11 16.04
CA THR A 43 -19.93 -19.05 15.13
C THR A 43 -21.11 -18.32 14.53
N ALA A 44 -20.89 -17.12 13.98
CA ALA A 44 -21.93 -16.35 13.31
C ALA A 44 -22.51 -17.13 12.11
N LEU A 45 -23.79 -16.92 11.81
CA LEU A 45 -24.51 -17.66 10.76
C LEU A 45 -23.78 -17.61 9.40
N TRP A 46 -23.27 -16.42 9.02
CA TRP A 46 -22.56 -16.24 7.75
C TRP A 46 -21.27 -17.07 7.69
N GLN A 47 -20.56 -17.23 8.81
CA GLN A 47 -19.35 -18.06 8.91
C GLN A 47 -19.70 -19.54 8.77
N LYS A 48 -20.79 -19.99 9.43
CA LYS A 48 -21.28 -21.37 9.30
C LYS A 48 -21.63 -21.70 7.85
N ILE A 49 -22.35 -20.81 7.16
CA ILE A 49 -22.69 -20.97 5.75
C ILE A 49 -21.42 -21.03 4.90
N LEU A 50 -20.51 -20.07 5.05
CA LEU A 50 -19.30 -19.98 4.23
C LEU A 50 -18.42 -21.23 4.37
N ILE A 51 -18.13 -21.66 5.61
CA ILE A 51 -17.25 -22.81 5.86
C ILE A 51 -17.93 -24.11 5.41
N SER A 52 -19.23 -24.29 5.67
CA SER A 52 -19.94 -25.49 5.25
C SER A 52 -20.05 -25.62 3.73
N VAL A 53 -20.28 -24.51 3.00
CA VAL A 53 -20.26 -24.48 1.53
C VAL A 53 -18.87 -24.82 1.00
N ALA A 54 -17.82 -24.23 1.57
CA ALA A 54 -16.44 -24.52 1.16
C ALA A 54 -16.07 -26.00 1.36
N LEU A 55 -16.43 -26.59 2.51
CA LEU A 55 -16.19 -28.01 2.79
C LEU A 55 -17.05 -28.94 1.92
N ALA A 56 -18.30 -28.57 1.64
CA ALA A 56 -19.16 -29.32 0.73
C ALA A 56 -18.59 -29.32 -0.71
N MET A 57 -18.13 -28.16 -1.19
CA MET A 57 -17.43 -28.06 -2.48
C MET A 57 -16.17 -28.91 -2.49
N ALA A 58 -15.33 -28.81 -1.46
CA ALA A 58 -14.11 -29.61 -1.34
C ALA A 58 -14.41 -31.11 -1.37
N SER A 59 -15.49 -31.55 -0.70
CA SER A 59 -15.95 -32.93 -0.73
C SER A 59 -16.34 -33.39 -2.14
N ILE A 60 -17.19 -32.62 -2.82
CA ILE A 60 -17.66 -32.92 -4.19
C ILE A 60 -16.48 -32.99 -5.15
N PHE A 61 -15.61 -31.97 -5.16
CA PHE A 61 -14.44 -31.95 -6.04
C PHE A 61 -13.48 -33.08 -5.70
N SER A 62 -13.29 -33.43 -4.43
CA SER A 62 -12.42 -34.56 -4.05
C SER A 62 -12.98 -35.89 -4.54
N ALA A 63 -14.29 -36.12 -4.46
CA ALA A 63 -14.95 -37.30 -5.00
C ALA A 63 -14.81 -37.38 -6.53
N ILE A 64 -15.02 -36.26 -7.24
CA ILE A 64 -14.79 -36.18 -8.69
C ILE A 64 -13.32 -36.47 -9.01
N GLY A 65 -12.38 -35.91 -8.25
CA GLY A 65 -10.94 -36.16 -8.38
C GLY A 65 -10.59 -37.64 -8.24
N ALA A 66 -11.15 -38.34 -7.26
CA ALA A 66 -10.96 -39.78 -7.09
C ALA A 66 -11.41 -40.56 -8.33
N VAL A 67 -12.62 -40.28 -8.85
CA VAL A 67 -13.15 -40.92 -10.06
C VAL A 67 -12.25 -40.66 -11.26
N GLN A 68 -11.77 -39.42 -11.43
CA GLN A 68 -10.92 -39.04 -12.57
C GLN A 68 -9.51 -39.65 -12.49
N ILE A 69 -8.94 -39.79 -11.29
CA ILE A 69 -7.66 -40.50 -11.08
C ILE A 69 -7.81 -41.99 -11.43
N SER A 70 -8.92 -42.62 -11.02
CA SER A 70 -9.24 -44.01 -11.37
C SER A 70 -9.38 -44.21 -12.87
N ARG A 71 -9.98 -43.23 -13.57
CA ARG A 71 -10.10 -43.19 -15.03
C ARG A 71 -8.83 -42.74 -15.77
N ARG A 72 -7.72 -42.50 -15.06
CA ARG A 72 -6.42 -42.05 -15.61
C ARG A 72 -6.51 -40.76 -16.44
N ASN A 73 -7.37 -39.83 -16.01
CA ASN A 73 -7.57 -38.57 -16.71
C ASN A 73 -6.76 -37.42 -16.09
N HIS A 74 -6.25 -36.53 -16.94
CA HIS A 74 -5.47 -35.35 -16.55
C HIS A 74 -6.25 -34.41 -15.61
N SER A 75 -7.58 -34.34 -15.74
CA SER A 75 -8.44 -33.55 -14.87
C SER A 75 -8.37 -34.02 -13.40
N GLY A 76 -8.11 -35.31 -13.14
CA GLY A 76 -7.92 -35.82 -11.78
C GLY A 76 -6.65 -35.28 -11.12
N ARG A 77 -5.59 -35.07 -11.91
CA ARG A 77 -4.34 -34.44 -11.45
C ARG A 77 -4.58 -32.98 -11.06
N MET A 78 -5.20 -32.22 -11.96
CA MET A 78 -5.56 -30.81 -11.75
C MET A 78 -6.34 -30.64 -10.45
N ILE A 79 -7.42 -31.40 -10.28
CA ILE A 79 -8.30 -31.32 -9.10
C ILE A 79 -7.53 -31.64 -7.82
N SER A 80 -6.69 -32.68 -7.83
CA SER A 80 -5.90 -33.04 -6.64
C SER A 80 -4.90 -31.95 -6.28
N LEU A 81 -4.17 -31.41 -7.26
CA LEU A 81 -3.19 -30.35 -7.01
C LEU A 81 -3.85 -29.10 -6.43
N VAL A 82 -4.98 -28.68 -6.98
CA VAL A 82 -5.74 -27.51 -6.47
C VAL A 82 -6.25 -27.76 -5.06
N LEU A 83 -6.90 -28.90 -4.81
CA LEU A 83 -7.44 -29.21 -3.49
C LEU A 83 -6.35 -29.38 -2.43
N ASP A 84 -5.26 -30.07 -2.76
CA ASP A 84 -4.13 -30.23 -1.84
C ASP A 84 -3.45 -28.91 -1.54
N TYR A 85 -3.29 -28.06 -2.55
CA TYR A 85 -2.72 -26.73 -2.37
C TYR A 85 -3.60 -25.87 -1.46
N LEU A 86 -4.91 -25.81 -1.68
CA LEU A 86 -5.82 -25.05 -0.83
C LEU A 86 -5.83 -25.60 0.61
N ALA A 87 -5.87 -26.93 0.76
CA ALA A 87 -5.84 -27.56 2.07
C ALA A 87 -4.50 -27.34 2.78
N PHE A 88 -3.37 -27.36 2.05
CA PHE A 88 -2.06 -26.98 2.56
C PHE A 88 -2.06 -25.54 3.08
N VAL A 89 -2.59 -24.58 2.31
CA VAL A 89 -2.68 -23.18 2.74
C VAL A 89 -3.52 -23.04 4.01
N VAL A 90 -4.67 -23.72 4.09
CA VAL A 90 -5.50 -23.73 5.30
C VAL A 90 -4.75 -24.30 6.51
N CYS A 91 -4.11 -25.47 6.36
CA CYS A 91 -3.31 -26.06 7.42
C CYS A 91 -2.14 -25.17 7.84
N PHE A 92 -1.49 -24.51 6.90
CA PHE A 92 -0.38 -23.60 7.17
C PHE A 92 -0.86 -22.36 7.95
N VAL A 93 -1.99 -21.76 7.55
CA VAL A 93 -2.58 -20.63 8.29
C VAL A 93 -3.02 -21.07 9.69
N LEU A 94 -3.62 -22.25 9.83
CA LEU A 94 -3.98 -22.81 11.15
C LEU A 94 -2.74 -23.06 12.01
N MET A 95 -1.63 -23.52 11.43
CA MET A 95 -0.36 -23.70 12.13
C MET A 95 0.17 -22.36 12.65
N LEU A 96 0.13 -21.30 11.83
CA LEU A 96 0.54 -19.96 12.25
C LEU A 96 -0.37 -19.38 13.35
N ASN A 97 -1.69 -19.57 13.22
CA ASN A 97 -2.67 -19.09 14.18
C ASN A 97 -2.57 -19.83 15.53
N THR A 98 -2.46 -21.16 15.50
CA THR A 98 -2.30 -21.99 16.71
C THR A 98 -0.96 -21.77 17.38
N GLY A 99 0.09 -21.53 16.60
CA GLY A 99 1.39 -21.09 17.10
C GLY A 99 1.39 -19.68 17.68
N GLU A 100 0.27 -18.94 17.61
CA GLU A 100 0.13 -17.56 18.10
C GLU A 100 1.21 -16.62 17.54
N ILE A 101 1.62 -16.84 16.28
CA ILE A 101 2.78 -16.13 15.71
C ILE A 101 2.59 -14.60 15.71
N PHE A 102 1.36 -14.13 15.51
CA PHE A 102 1.04 -12.71 15.51
C PHE A 102 1.20 -12.07 16.90
N ILE A 103 0.76 -12.77 17.96
CA ILE A 103 0.98 -12.34 19.35
C ILE A 103 2.49 -12.35 19.66
N GLY A 104 3.21 -13.36 19.16
CA GLY A 104 4.67 -13.42 19.29
C GLY A 104 5.38 -12.25 18.60
N ILE A 105 4.90 -11.80 17.45
CA ILE A 105 5.42 -10.61 16.75
C ILE A 105 5.13 -9.33 17.55
N ASP A 106 3.94 -9.19 18.14
CA ASP A 106 3.61 -8.04 18.99
C ASP A 106 4.51 -7.98 20.24
N ALA A 107 4.69 -9.10 20.93
CA ALA A 107 5.61 -9.20 22.06
C ALA A 107 7.07 -8.88 21.68
N LEU A 108 7.48 -9.30 20.47
CA LEU A 108 8.80 -8.98 19.92
C LEU A 108 8.93 -7.47 19.61
N ALA A 109 7.87 -6.81 19.15
CA ALA A 109 7.87 -5.38 18.88
C ALA A 109 8.07 -4.54 20.15
N GLU A 110 7.53 -4.98 21.30
CA GLU A 110 7.71 -4.32 22.60
C GLU A 110 9.17 -4.35 23.09
N THR A 111 9.88 -5.46 22.83
CA THR A 111 11.30 -5.62 23.23
C THR A 111 12.27 -5.13 22.17
N PHE A 112 11.82 -4.95 20.91
CA PHE A 112 12.64 -4.51 19.78
C PHE A 112 13.50 -3.27 20.04
N PRO A 113 13.01 -2.19 20.70
CA PRO A 113 13.81 -1.01 20.98
C PRO A 113 15.08 -1.30 21.79
N LYS A 114 15.04 -2.30 22.68
CA LYS A 114 16.21 -2.74 23.47
C LYS A 114 17.30 -3.34 22.58
N GLY A 115 16.93 -3.92 21.44
CA GLY A 115 17.83 -4.51 20.46
C GLY A 115 18.50 -3.51 19.51
N ILE A 116 17.97 -2.29 19.35
CA ILE A 116 18.45 -1.31 18.36
C ILE A 116 19.95 -1.01 18.47
N PRO A 117 20.54 -0.78 19.66
CA PRO A 117 21.98 -0.53 19.76
C PRO A 117 22.82 -1.68 19.20
N TYR A 118 22.37 -2.92 19.39
CA TYR A 118 23.06 -4.12 18.93
C TYR A 118 22.91 -4.35 17.43
N LEU A 119 21.75 -3.98 16.85
CA LEU A 119 21.62 -3.86 15.40
C LEU A 119 22.59 -2.82 14.84
N GLY A 120 22.79 -1.70 15.53
CA GLY A 120 23.82 -0.72 15.19
C GLY A 120 25.22 -1.34 15.13
N ILE A 121 25.58 -2.16 16.13
CA ILE A 121 26.84 -2.93 16.14
C ILE A 121 26.91 -3.90 14.96
N THR A 122 25.82 -4.60 14.64
CA THR A 122 25.75 -5.49 13.47
C THR A 122 26.01 -4.74 12.17
N VAL A 123 25.41 -3.56 12.00
CA VAL A 123 25.59 -2.70 10.82
C VAL A 123 27.02 -2.17 10.74
N VAL A 124 27.62 -1.73 11.87
CA VAL A 124 29.03 -1.33 11.91
C VAL A 124 29.94 -2.50 11.53
N GLY A 125 29.70 -3.70 12.06
CA GLY A 125 30.41 -4.92 11.68
C GLY A 125 30.30 -5.23 10.19
N TYR A 126 29.11 -5.04 9.61
CA TYR A 126 28.87 -5.16 8.17
C TYR A 126 29.69 -4.16 7.35
N PHE A 127 29.67 -2.88 7.71
CA PHE A 127 30.48 -1.87 7.03
C PHE A 127 31.97 -2.19 7.14
N LEU A 128 32.47 -2.57 8.31
CA LEU A 128 33.86 -2.99 8.50
C LEU A 128 34.24 -4.18 7.63
N SER A 129 33.31 -5.11 7.40
CA SER A 129 33.54 -6.29 6.58
C SER A 129 33.62 -6.01 5.07
N ILE A 130 33.03 -4.90 4.60
CA ILE A 130 32.96 -4.54 3.17
C ILE A 130 33.85 -3.34 2.82
N MET A 131 34.28 -2.56 3.80
CA MET A 131 35.14 -1.37 3.60
C MET A 131 36.41 -1.68 2.76
N ASP A 132 36.94 -2.89 2.90
CA ASP A 132 38.10 -3.38 2.17
C ASP A 132 37.85 -3.54 0.65
N GLU A 133 36.60 -3.70 0.20
CA GLU A 133 36.24 -3.80 -1.23
C GLU A 133 36.24 -2.45 -1.95
N TYR A 134 36.23 -1.34 -1.21
CA TYR A 134 36.21 0.03 -1.77
C TYR A 134 37.57 0.73 -1.75
N LEU A 135 38.59 0.11 -1.15
CA LEU A 135 39.95 0.65 -1.14
C LEU A 135 40.69 0.25 -2.43
N PRO A 136 41.22 1.22 -3.21
CA PRO A 136 41.91 0.92 -4.45
C PRO A 136 43.25 0.20 -4.18
N GLN A 137 43.36 -1.02 -4.75
CA GLN A 137 44.55 -1.86 -4.91
C GLN A 137 45.87 -1.28 -4.37
N LYS A 138 46.25 -1.65 -3.14
CA LYS A 138 47.68 -1.79 -2.79
C LYS A 138 47.89 -2.68 -1.55
N LYS A 139 48.42 -3.89 -1.82
CA LYS A 139 48.97 -4.93 -0.90
C LYS A 139 47.99 -5.95 -0.31
N GLN A 140 47.68 -6.90 -1.20
CA GLN A 140 47.00 -8.18 -0.97
C GLN A 140 47.77 -9.20 -0.10
N THR A 141 48.53 -8.75 0.92
CA THR A 141 49.30 -9.64 1.81
C THR A 141 49.06 -9.44 3.31
N SER A 142 48.19 -8.51 3.73
CA SER A 142 47.81 -8.33 5.14
C SER A 142 46.30 -8.09 5.41
N GLU A 143 45.43 -8.23 4.41
CA GLU A 143 44.03 -7.75 4.43
C GLU A 143 42.96 -8.84 4.64
N ASN A 144 43.17 -9.75 5.59
CA ASN A 144 42.11 -10.67 6.05
C ASN A 144 41.58 -10.33 7.46
N SER A 145 42.30 -9.54 8.25
CA SER A 145 41.96 -9.30 9.66
C SER A 145 40.70 -8.45 9.82
N LEU A 146 40.56 -7.34 9.09
CA LEU A 146 39.40 -6.45 9.16
C LEU A 146 38.10 -7.13 8.70
N LYS A 147 38.16 -7.92 7.63
CA LYS A 147 37.03 -8.74 7.15
C LYS A 147 36.58 -9.76 8.19
N VAL A 148 37.53 -10.48 8.79
CA VAL A 148 37.26 -11.49 9.82
C VAL A 148 36.71 -10.84 11.08
N VAL A 149 37.33 -9.75 11.54
CA VAL A 149 36.86 -8.98 12.71
C VAL A 149 35.46 -8.41 12.46
N GLY A 150 35.20 -7.81 11.30
CA GLY A 150 33.89 -7.28 10.93
C GLY A 150 32.80 -8.36 10.93
N ARG A 151 33.09 -9.56 10.42
CA ARG A 151 32.15 -10.71 10.48
C ARG A 151 31.86 -11.16 11.91
N TRP A 152 32.89 -11.24 12.77
CA TRP A 152 32.67 -11.62 14.18
C TRP A 152 31.90 -10.55 14.95
N VAL A 153 32.20 -9.27 14.73
CA VAL A 153 31.44 -8.15 15.32
C VAL A 153 29.98 -8.18 14.85
N MET A 154 29.75 -8.45 13.55
CA MET A 154 28.41 -8.61 12.99
C MET A 154 27.65 -9.76 13.64
N LEU A 155 28.23 -10.95 13.71
CA LEU A 155 27.62 -12.14 14.30
C LEU A 155 27.36 -11.96 15.80
N ALA A 156 28.31 -11.38 16.55
CA ALA A 156 28.15 -11.11 17.97
C ALA A 156 27.07 -10.06 18.22
N GLY A 157 27.06 -8.96 17.47
CA GLY A 157 26.00 -7.95 17.53
C GLY A 157 24.63 -8.55 17.24
N PHE A 158 24.54 -9.43 16.24
CA PHE A 158 23.28 -10.09 15.88
C PHE A 158 22.83 -11.11 16.93
N ALA A 159 23.75 -11.89 17.49
CA ALA A 159 23.45 -12.84 18.56
C ALA A 159 22.95 -12.11 19.82
N ILE A 160 23.60 -11.01 20.20
CA ILE A 160 23.15 -10.19 21.34
C ILE A 160 21.79 -9.54 21.02
N PHE A 161 21.58 -9.06 19.80
CA PHE A 161 20.28 -8.56 19.35
C PHE A 161 19.17 -9.61 19.57
N LEU A 162 19.37 -10.86 19.12
CA LEU A 162 18.38 -11.92 19.30
C LEU A 162 18.07 -12.22 20.77
N LEU A 163 19.08 -12.10 21.66
CA LEU A 163 18.90 -12.26 23.10
C LEU A 163 18.13 -11.08 23.72
N GLN A 164 18.45 -9.85 23.32
CA GLN A 164 17.85 -8.63 23.88
C GLN A 164 16.40 -8.41 23.47
N VAL A 165 16.04 -8.96 22.30
CA VAL A 165 14.68 -8.93 21.77
C VAL A 165 13.87 -10.16 22.21
N ASP A 166 14.42 -11.03 23.06
CA ASP A 166 13.76 -12.25 23.55
C ASP A 166 13.29 -13.21 22.43
N ALA A 167 13.91 -13.12 21.25
CA ALA A 167 13.49 -13.89 20.07
C ALA A 167 13.57 -15.41 20.30
N ILE A 168 14.54 -15.87 21.09
CA ILE A 168 14.69 -17.31 21.43
C ILE A 168 13.49 -17.80 22.24
N ASN A 169 13.07 -17.02 23.24
CA ASN A 169 11.90 -17.35 24.06
C ASN A 169 10.63 -17.36 23.21
N GLY A 170 10.50 -16.41 22.27
CA GLY A 170 9.41 -16.39 21.29
C GLY A 170 9.36 -17.64 20.41
N ILE A 171 10.52 -18.11 19.91
CA ILE A 171 10.60 -19.35 19.10
C ILE A 171 10.21 -20.57 19.94
N ILE A 172 10.70 -20.67 21.17
CA ILE A 172 10.36 -21.78 22.08
C ILE A 172 8.87 -21.78 22.39
N TYR A 173 8.28 -20.62 22.64
CA TYR A 173 6.83 -20.47 22.87
C TYR A 173 6.01 -20.94 21.67
N PHE A 174 6.37 -20.47 20.47
CA PHE A 174 5.73 -20.87 19.22
C PHE A 174 5.80 -22.39 19.01
N LEU A 175 6.98 -23.00 19.17
CA LEU A 175 7.16 -24.44 19.06
C LEU A 175 6.36 -25.19 20.12
N GLY A 176 6.32 -24.69 21.36
CA GLY A 176 5.53 -25.27 22.45
C GLY A 176 4.03 -25.29 22.15
N LYS A 177 3.50 -24.24 21.53
CA LYS A 177 2.10 -24.16 21.09
C LYS A 177 1.78 -25.16 19.96
N LEU A 178 2.72 -25.39 19.05
CA LEU A 178 2.56 -26.38 17.98
C LEU A 178 2.49 -27.83 18.49
N VAL A 179 2.95 -28.12 19.71
CA VAL A 179 2.82 -29.45 20.32
C VAL A 179 1.39 -29.72 20.84
N GLN A 180 0.52 -28.71 20.91
CA GLN A 180 -0.88 -28.92 21.28
C GLN A 180 -1.64 -29.72 20.20
N PRO A 181 -2.74 -30.42 20.52
CA PRO A 181 -3.47 -31.25 19.55
C PRO A 181 -3.85 -30.53 18.24
N MET A 182 -4.26 -29.26 18.32
CA MET A 182 -4.58 -28.45 17.14
C MET A 182 -3.32 -28.05 16.34
N GLY A 183 -2.22 -27.79 17.03
CA GLY A 183 -0.91 -27.55 16.41
C GLY A 183 -0.41 -28.78 15.67
N ILE A 184 -0.43 -29.94 16.32
CA ILE A 184 0.00 -31.22 15.72
C ILE A 184 -0.83 -31.54 14.47
N THR A 185 -2.16 -31.40 14.54
CA THR A 185 -3.05 -31.69 13.40
C THR A 185 -2.79 -30.75 12.22
N SER A 186 -2.56 -29.46 12.47
CA SER A 186 -2.24 -28.51 11.40
C SER A 186 -0.86 -28.77 10.77
N VAL A 187 0.16 -29.11 11.56
CA VAL A 187 1.49 -29.50 11.07
C VAL A 187 1.43 -30.79 10.25
N ILE A 188 0.79 -31.83 10.77
CA ILE A 188 0.61 -33.11 10.06
C ILE A 188 -0.15 -32.88 8.76
N GLY A 189 -1.23 -32.09 8.79
CA GLY A 189 -1.99 -31.73 7.60
C GLY A 189 -1.11 -31.05 6.56
N ALA A 190 -0.35 -30.02 6.94
CA ALA A 190 0.56 -29.32 6.04
C ALA A 190 1.60 -30.26 5.42
N VAL A 191 2.18 -31.18 6.20
CA VAL A 191 3.14 -32.17 5.70
C VAL A 191 2.48 -33.15 4.72
N ILE A 192 1.32 -33.71 5.05
CA ILE A 192 0.61 -34.64 4.18
C ILE A 192 0.24 -33.98 2.85
N PHE A 193 -0.34 -32.77 2.89
CA PHE A 193 -0.69 -32.05 1.67
C PHE A 193 0.55 -31.67 0.85
N SER A 194 1.67 -31.31 1.49
CA SER A 194 2.94 -31.04 0.80
C SER A 194 3.46 -32.28 0.06
N ILE A 195 3.44 -33.45 0.72
CA ILE A 195 3.84 -34.73 0.10
C ILE A 195 2.89 -35.10 -1.05
N SER A 196 1.59 -34.84 -0.87
CA SER A 196 0.57 -35.06 -1.90
C SER A 196 0.83 -34.21 -3.14
N ILE A 197 1.07 -32.90 -2.98
CA ILE A 197 1.43 -31.98 -4.07
C ILE A 197 2.70 -32.46 -4.76
N TRP A 198 3.77 -32.68 -4.00
CA TRP A 198 5.07 -33.09 -4.54
C TRP A 198 4.98 -34.39 -5.35
N SER A 199 4.26 -35.39 -4.83
CA SER A 199 4.11 -36.67 -5.53
C SER A 199 3.26 -36.55 -6.80
N MET A 200 2.25 -35.67 -6.81
CA MET A 200 1.38 -35.42 -7.97
C MET A 200 2.02 -34.53 -9.05
N MET A 201 3.04 -33.74 -8.68
CA MET A 201 3.83 -32.93 -9.61
C MET A 201 4.87 -33.73 -10.41
N ARG A 202 5.21 -34.96 -10.00
CA ARG A 202 6.21 -35.79 -10.68
C ARG A 202 5.85 -36.12 -12.14
N ASP A 203 6.83 -36.06 -13.03
CA ASP A 203 6.69 -36.34 -14.47
C ASP A 203 6.09 -37.72 -14.74
N ASN A 204 6.49 -38.75 -13.99
CA ASN A 204 5.98 -40.11 -14.15
C ASN A 204 4.47 -40.20 -13.88
N VAL A 205 3.96 -39.42 -12.91
CA VAL A 205 2.54 -39.38 -12.55
C VAL A 205 1.75 -38.59 -13.60
N SER A 206 2.34 -37.52 -14.13
CA SER A 206 1.80 -36.76 -15.25
C SER A 206 1.55 -37.62 -16.49
N GLN A 207 2.58 -38.35 -16.92
CA GLN A 207 2.51 -39.23 -18.08
C GLN A 207 1.47 -40.35 -17.88
N ALA A 208 1.39 -40.89 -16.66
CA ALA A 208 0.42 -41.92 -16.30
C ALA A 208 -1.04 -41.43 -16.23
N LEU A 209 -1.27 -40.11 -16.12
CA LEU A 209 -2.59 -39.47 -16.16
C LEU A 209 -2.88 -38.78 -17.50
N HIS A 210 -2.05 -39.03 -18.53
CA HIS A 210 -2.21 -38.46 -19.87
C HIS A 210 -2.26 -36.92 -19.90
N ALA A 211 -1.57 -36.25 -18.97
CA ALA A 211 -1.44 -34.80 -19.01
C ALA A 211 -0.48 -34.40 -20.15
N LYS A 212 -0.90 -33.44 -20.99
CA LYS A 212 -0.03 -32.84 -22.01
C LYS A 212 0.90 -31.81 -21.35
N THR A 213 2.09 -31.63 -21.90
CA THR A 213 3.10 -30.67 -21.41
C THR A 213 2.54 -29.26 -21.26
N ASP A 214 1.68 -28.81 -22.20
CA ASP A 214 1.01 -27.49 -22.12
C ASP A 214 0.13 -27.34 -20.87
N HIS A 215 -0.57 -28.42 -20.48
CA HIS A 215 -1.44 -28.39 -19.30
C HIS A 215 -0.62 -28.36 -18.02
N GLU A 216 0.53 -29.03 -17.99
CA GLU A 216 1.46 -28.96 -16.85
C GLU A 216 2.01 -27.55 -16.66
N GLN A 217 2.40 -26.91 -17.77
CA GLN A 217 2.93 -25.54 -17.75
C GLN A 217 1.87 -24.56 -17.24
N VAL A 218 0.61 -24.71 -17.69
CA VAL A 218 -0.51 -23.90 -17.20
C VAL A 218 -0.73 -24.11 -15.70
N ILE A 219 -0.78 -25.35 -15.21
CA ILE A 219 -0.97 -25.65 -13.78
C ILE A 219 0.16 -25.07 -12.93
N ASN A 220 1.40 -25.28 -13.35
CA ASN A 220 2.57 -24.76 -12.65
C ASN A 220 2.53 -23.22 -12.61
N GLY A 221 2.10 -22.58 -13.69
CA GLY A 221 1.86 -21.13 -13.73
C GLY A 221 0.81 -20.68 -12.72
N TRP A 222 -0.35 -21.34 -12.66
CA TRP A 222 -1.40 -21.00 -11.69
C TRP A 222 -1.00 -21.26 -10.25
N LEU A 223 -0.34 -22.39 -9.94
CA LEU A 223 0.16 -22.69 -8.59
C LEU A 223 1.25 -21.71 -8.14
N PHE A 224 2.03 -21.19 -9.08
CA PHE A 224 3.03 -20.16 -8.79
C PHE A 224 2.36 -18.80 -8.48
N LEU A 225 1.28 -18.46 -9.19
CA LEU A 225 0.53 -17.22 -8.96
C LEU A 225 -0.43 -17.30 -7.77
N SER A 226 -0.89 -18.49 -7.38
CA SER A 226 -1.95 -18.67 -6.40
C SER A 226 -1.65 -18.13 -4.99
N PRO A 227 -0.41 -18.16 -4.43
CA PRO A 227 -0.16 -17.56 -3.12
C PRO A 227 -0.44 -16.05 -3.12
N ASN A 228 0.02 -15.35 -4.17
CA ASN A 228 -0.21 -13.92 -4.32
C ASN A 228 -1.68 -13.61 -4.60
N LEU A 229 -2.34 -14.42 -5.44
CA LEU A 229 -3.77 -14.26 -5.72
C LEU A 229 -4.63 -14.47 -4.47
N LEU A 230 -4.34 -15.48 -3.66
CA LEU A 230 -5.03 -15.72 -2.39
C LEU A 230 -4.79 -14.57 -1.41
N GLY A 231 -3.56 -14.09 -1.29
CA GLY A 231 -3.23 -12.91 -0.50
C GLY A 231 -4.03 -11.68 -0.93
N PHE A 232 -4.08 -11.41 -2.24
CA PHE A 232 -4.88 -10.34 -2.81
C PHE A 232 -6.38 -10.51 -2.50
N LEU A 233 -6.94 -11.70 -2.68
CA LEU A 233 -8.37 -11.94 -2.43
C LEU A 233 -8.73 -11.78 -0.96
N ILE A 234 -7.89 -12.26 -0.03
CA ILE A 234 -8.17 -12.24 1.41
C ILE A 234 -7.91 -10.86 2.01
N PHE A 235 -6.77 -10.23 1.68
CA PHE A 235 -6.32 -9.02 2.36
C PHE A 235 -6.63 -7.72 1.62
N PHE A 236 -6.97 -7.79 0.32
CA PHE A 236 -7.33 -6.61 -0.47
C PHE A 236 -8.78 -6.66 -0.95
N ALA A 237 -9.14 -7.66 -1.78
CA ALA A 237 -10.47 -7.71 -2.38
C ALA A 237 -11.57 -7.99 -1.34
N GLY A 238 -11.30 -8.87 -0.36
CA GLY A 238 -12.24 -9.21 0.70
C GLY A 238 -12.67 -7.98 1.53
N PRO A 239 -11.74 -7.25 2.18
CA PRO A 239 -12.05 -6.03 2.90
C PRO A 239 -12.69 -4.95 2.02
N LEU A 240 -12.31 -4.86 0.75
CA LEU A 240 -12.92 -3.93 -0.20
C LEU A 240 -14.39 -4.28 -0.49
N ILE A 241 -14.71 -5.55 -0.73
CA ILE A 241 -16.10 -6.03 -0.90
C ILE A 241 -16.90 -5.82 0.39
N LEU A 242 -16.30 -6.09 1.55
CA LEU A 242 -16.94 -5.88 2.85
C LEU A 242 -17.25 -4.39 3.08
N SER A 243 -16.29 -3.51 2.80
CA SER A 243 -16.47 -2.06 2.83
C SER A 243 -17.58 -1.62 1.87
N PHE A 244 -17.64 -2.19 0.66
CA PHE A 244 -18.76 -1.94 -0.26
C PHE A 244 -20.10 -2.34 0.34
N TYR A 245 -20.19 -3.53 0.93
CA TYR A 245 -21.42 -3.97 1.59
C TYR A 245 -21.82 -3.02 2.75
N PHE A 246 -20.87 -2.66 3.61
CA PHE A 246 -21.13 -1.76 4.74
C PHE A 246 -21.55 -0.35 4.31
N SER A 247 -21.16 0.10 3.12
CA SER A 247 -21.62 1.40 2.61
C SER A 247 -23.15 1.50 2.45
N PHE A 248 -23.84 0.37 2.34
CA PHE A 248 -25.31 0.27 2.25
C PHE A 248 -26.00 -0.07 3.57
N THR A 249 -25.25 -0.09 4.68
CA THR A 249 -25.76 -0.39 6.01
C THR A 249 -25.54 0.75 6.98
N ASP A 250 -26.30 0.76 8.08
CA ASP A 250 -26.09 1.63 9.24
C ASP A 250 -25.01 1.08 10.20
N SER A 251 -24.08 0.26 9.68
CA SER A 251 -23.09 -0.45 10.49
C SER A 251 -22.35 0.51 11.41
N ASP A 252 -22.44 0.24 12.71
CA ASP A 252 -21.60 0.84 13.72
C ASP A 252 -20.72 -0.22 14.40
N ALA A 253 -19.88 0.18 15.35
CA ALA A 253 -18.98 -0.76 16.03
C ALA A 253 -19.66 -1.64 17.10
N PHE A 254 -20.93 -1.38 17.45
CA PHE A 254 -21.56 -1.95 18.64
C PHE A 254 -22.85 -2.74 18.35
N ASN A 255 -23.51 -2.47 17.22
CA ASN A 255 -24.81 -3.00 16.83
C ASN A 255 -24.70 -3.90 15.59
N THR A 256 -25.73 -4.71 15.37
CA THR A 256 -25.85 -5.52 14.15
C THR A 256 -26.17 -4.61 12.96
N PRO A 257 -25.43 -4.69 11.84
CA PRO A 257 -25.68 -3.85 10.68
C PRO A 257 -27.06 -4.10 10.07
N ASN A 258 -27.89 -3.07 9.96
CA ASN A 258 -29.14 -3.08 9.21
C ASN A 258 -28.93 -2.54 7.79
N TRP A 259 -29.65 -3.09 6.83
CA TRP A 259 -29.61 -2.61 5.45
C TRP A 259 -30.45 -1.33 5.30
N ILE A 260 -29.81 -0.23 4.92
CA ILE A 260 -30.44 1.10 4.71
C ILE A 260 -30.38 1.56 3.25
N GLY A 261 -29.90 0.72 2.33
CA GLY A 261 -29.80 1.05 0.91
C GLY A 261 -28.87 2.24 0.67
N PHE A 262 -29.35 3.28 -0.02
CA PHE A 262 -28.53 4.42 -0.46
C PHE A 262 -28.54 5.62 0.50
N GLU A 263 -29.07 5.49 1.72
CA GLU A 263 -29.22 6.61 2.66
C GLU A 263 -27.89 7.32 2.98
N ASN A 264 -26.80 6.58 3.18
CA ASN A 264 -25.46 7.14 3.40
C ASN A 264 -25.02 8.06 2.24
N TYR A 265 -25.23 7.61 1.00
CA TYR A 265 -24.91 8.38 -0.20
C TYR A 265 -25.85 9.57 -0.39
N ALA A 266 -27.14 9.40 -0.08
CA ALA A 266 -28.12 10.48 -0.12
C ALA A 266 -27.71 11.60 0.86
N LYS A 267 -27.27 11.27 2.08
CA LYS A 267 -26.77 12.24 3.05
C LYS A 267 -25.57 13.04 2.53
N ILE A 268 -24.58 12.37 1.92
CA ILE A 268 -23.39 13.01 1.35
C ILE A 268 -23.76 13.98 0.21
N LEU A 269 -24.66 13.54 -0.68
CA LEU A 269 -25.05 14.29 -1.88
C LEU A 269 -26.17 15.31 -1.63
N ASN A 270 -26.75 15.34 -0.43
CA ASN A 270 -27.83 16.26 -0.09
C ASN A 270 -27.27 17.68 0.09
N VAL A 271 -27.35 18.45 -0.99
CA VAL A 271 -26.84 19.82 -1.08
C VAL A 271 -27.92 20.79 -1.53
N ARG A 272 -27.78 22.05 -1.12
CA ARG A 272 -28.67 23.14 -1.48
C ARG A 272 -27.88 24.39 -1.81
N PHE A 273 -28.21 24.96 -2.97
CA PHE A 273 -27.74 26.28 -3.39
C PHE A 273 -28.86 27.29 -3.16
N ALA A 274 -28.54 28.40 -2.50
CA ALA A 274 -29.48 29.49 -2.27
C ALA A 274 -28.89 30.82 -2.69
N TRP A 275 -29.71 31.69 -3.27
CA TRP A 275 -29.29 33.02 -3.68
C TRP A 275 -29.27 33.96 -2.48
N LEU A 276 -28.19 34.72 -2.35
CA LEU A 276 -28.01 35.77 -1.36
C LEU A 276 -28.34 37.11 -2.01
N SER A 277 -29.24 37.86 -1.38
CA SER A 277 -29.60 39.22 -1.83
C SER A 277 -28.58 40.27 -1.37
N THR A 278 -27.85 39.98 -0.29
CA THR A 278 -26.73 40.77 0.22
C THR A 278 -25.61 39.85 0.70
N PRO A 279 -24.33 40.27 0.70
CA PRO A 279 -23.20 39.43 1.11
C PRO A 279 -23.31 38.93 2.57
N ASP A 280 -23.87 39.76 3.43
CA ASP A 280 -23.98 39.54 4.88
C ASP A 280 -25.26 38.82 5.30
N GLN A 281 -26.12 38.43 4.34
CA GLN A 281 -27.37 37.75 4.64
C GLN A 281 -27.12 36.44 5.43
N PHE A 282 -27.92 36.20 6.49
CA PHE A 282 -27.74 35.03 7.34
C PHE A 282 -28.24 33.75 6.65
N ALA A 283 -27.49 32.65 6.79
CA ALA A 283 -27.84 31.36 6.17
C ALA A 283 -29.24 30.86 6.56
N ARG A 284 -29.67 31.11 7.81
CA ARG A 284 -30.99 30.73 8.33
C ARG A 284 -32.18 31.36 7.59
N GLU A 285 -31.93 32.45 6.87
CA GLU A 285 -32.97 33.17 6.12
C GLU A 285 -33.18 32.60 4.72
N VAL A 286 -32.18 31.88 4.20
CA VAL A 286 -32.16 31.36 2.83
C VAL A 286 -32.19 29.84 2.75
N VAL A 287 -31.81 29.15 3.82
CA VAL A 287 -31.73 27.68 3.90
C VAL A 287 -32.25 27.18 5.25
N ASP A 288 -32.85 25.99 5.27
CA ASP A 288 -33.24 25.31 6.50
C ASP A 288 -32.01 24.78 7.25
N ILE A 289 -31.57 25.56 8.23
CA ILE A 289 -30.40 25.26 9.08
C ILE A 289 -30.58 24.04 10.00
N LYS A 290 -31.78 23.45 10.08
CA LYS A 290 -31.96 22.17 10.80
C LYS A 290 -31.47 20.98 9.98
N VAL A 291 -31.43 21.14 8.66
CA VAL A 291 -31.05 20.08 7.72
C VAL A 291 -29.71 20.36 7.06
N TYR A 292 -29.41 21.62 6.76
CA TYR A 292 -28.22 22.00 6.01
C TYR A 292 -27.32 22.94 6.81
N ASP A 293 -26.03 22.67 6.76
CA ASP A 293 -24.99 23.54 7.28
C ASP A 293 -24.32 24.32 6.14
N GLU A 294 -23.94 25.57 6.40
CA GLU A 294 -23.20 26.41 5.46
C GLU A 294 -21.78 25.87 5.24
N VAL A 295 -21.44 25.59 3.98
CA VAL A 295 -20.12 25.13 3.54
C VAL A 295 -19.29 26.29 2.99
N GLY A 296 -19.91 27.21 2.24
CA GLY A 296 -19.23 28.40 1.73
C GLY A 296 -20.13 29.35 0.95
N ARG A 297 -19.64 30.56 0.72
CA ARG A 297 -20.30 31.62 -0.04
C ARG A 297 -19.49 31.99 -1.27
N PHE A 298 -20.17 32.24 -2.38
CA PHE A 298 -19.61 32.83 -3.57
C PHE A 298 -20.27 34.19 -3.82
N LEU A 299 -19.52 35.27 -3.67
CA LEU A 299 -20.03 36.64 -3.77
C LEU A 299 -19.96 37.12 -5.23
N ILE A 300 -21.05 37.68 -5.75
CA ILE A 300 -21.15 38.23 -7.11
C ILE A 300 -21.83 39.61 -7.01
N GLY A 301 -21.03 40.67 -7.08
CA GLY A 301 -21.52 42.04 -6.93
C GLY A 301 -22.17 42.25 -5.56
N ASP A 302 -23.40 42.78 -5.55
CA ASP A 302 -24.18 43.05 -4.33
C ASP A 302 -24.91 41.81 -3.79
N GLY A 303 -24.81 40.66 -4.46
CA GLY A 303 -25.43 39.40 -4.04
C GLY A 303 -24.45 38.24 -4.03
N GLY A 304 -24.98 37.02 -4.03
CA GLY A 304 -24.13 35.82 -4.08
C GLY A 304 -24.90 34.51 -4.10
N ILE A 305 -24.16 33.42 -4.00
CA ILE A 305 -24.68 32.06 -3.86
C ILE A 305 -24.12 31.46 -2.57
N LEU A 306 -25.01 31.00 -1.71
CA LEU A 306 -24.71 30.19 -0.54
C LEU A 306 -24.74 28.71 -0.93
N PHE A 307 -23.65 28.01 -0.66
CA PHE A 307 -23.58 26.55 -0.77
C PHE A 307 -23.73 25.93 0.62
N ALA A 308 -24.81 25.17 0.80
CA ALA A 308 -25.12 24.45 2.03
C ALA A 308 -25.25 22.96 1.77
N ALA A 309 -24.86 22.13 2.73
CA ALA A 309 -24.89 20.67 2.62
C ALA A 309 -25.37 20.04 3.92
N ALA A 310 -26.06 18.90 3.82
CA ALA A 310 -26.44 18.12 5.00
C ALA A 310 -25.22 17.51 5.70
N ASP A 311 -24.17 17.18 4.94
CA ASP A 311 -22.85 16.88 5.48
C ASP A 311 -21.83 17.94 5.09
N LYS A 312 -21.72 18.99 5.91
CA LYS A 312 -20.73 20.06 5.71
C LYS A 312 -19.29 19.55 5.73
N PHE A 313 -18.96 18.60 6.59
CA PHE A 313 -17.57 18.15 6.76
C PHE A 313 -17.07 17.40 5.55
N PHE A 314 -17.92 16.59 4.90
CA PHE A 314 -17.56 15.94 3.64
C PHE A 314 -17.16 16.95 2.56
N TRP A 315 -17.95 18.00 2.36
CA TRP A 315 -17.68 18.98 1.30
C TRP A 315 -16.48 19.89 1.62
N LEU A 316 -16.28 20.24 2.90
CA LEU A 316 -15.04 20.90 3.34
C LEU A 316 -13.82 20.01 3.10
N ALA A 317 -13.91 18.73 3.47
CA ALA A 317 -12.86 17.76 3.27
C ALA A 317 -12.52 17.56 1.79
N LEU A 318 -13.53 17.44 0.93
CA LEU A 318 -13.36 17.35 -0.51
C LEU A 318 -12.68 18.61 -1.07
N ARG A 319 -13.13 19.81 -0.65
CA ARG A 319 -12.52 21.07 -1.09
C ARG A 319 -11.05 21.13 -0.70
N ASN A 320 -10.73 20.85 0.56
CA ASN A 320 -9.36 20.92 1.05
C ASN A 320 -8.47 19.86 0.40
N THR A 321 -8.96 18.63 0.18
CA THR A 321 -8.23 17.59 -0.56
C THR A 321 -7.98 18.01 -2.01
N LEU A 322 -8.94 18.62 -2.70
CA LEU A 322 -8.74 19.11 -4.07
C LEU A 322 -7.75 20.29 -4.14
N VAL A 323 -7.85 21.23 -3.20
CA VAL A 323 -6.87 22.33 -3.07
C VAL A 323 -5.48 21.76 -2.79
N PHE A 324 -5.37 20.82 -1.87
CA PHE A 324 -4.12 20.14 -1.57
C PHE A 324 -3.50 19.50 -2.81
N VAL A 325 -4.28 18.72 -3.58
CA VAL A 325 -3.82 18.07 -4.83
C VAL A 325 -3.39 19.12 -5.86
N LEU A 326 -4.17 20.18 -6.04
CA LEU A 326 -3.91 21.23 -7.03
C LEU A 326 -2.54 21.89 -6.82
N PHE A 327 -2.08 22.03 -5.57
CA PHE A 327 -0.79 22.64 -5.25
C PHE A 327 0.33 21.60 -5.03
N ALA A 328 0.07 20.52 -4.30
CA ALA A 328 1.08 19.52 -3.97
C ALA A 328 1.59 18.77 -5.20
N VAL A 329 0.73 18.48 -6.19
CA VAL A 329 1.15 17.76 -7.40
C VAL A 329 2.12 18.61 -8.24
N PRO A 330 1.81 19.86 -8.65
CA PRO A 330 2.80 20.66 -9.39
C PRO A 330 4.08 20.91 -8.60
N LEU A 331 3.98 21.17 -7.29
CA LEU A 331 5.13 21.43 -6.43
C LEU A 331 6.04 20.20 -6.22
N SER A 332 5.53 18.99 -6.40
CA SER A 332 6.34 17.77 -6.36
C SER A 332 6.86 17.34 -7.72
N VAL A 333 6.11 17.58 -8.80
CA VAL A 333 6.44 17.10 -10.14
C VAL A 333 7.38 18.05 -10.88
N ILE A 334 7.11 19.36 -10.87
CA ILE A 334 7.91 20.33 -11.64
C ILE A 334 9.35 20.40 -11.11
N PRO A 335 9.60 20.55 -9.79
CA PRO A 335 10.97 20.55 -9.28
C PRO A 335 11.67 19.21 -9.50
N ALA A 336 10.96 18.09 -9.44
CA ALA A 336 11.52 16.77 -9.73
C ALA A 336 12.01 16.64 -11.18
N LEU A 337 11.24 17.14 -12.15
CA LEU A 337 11.64 17.16 -13.55
C LEU A 337 12.90 18.01 -13.74
N VAL A 338 12.92 19.22 -13.18
CA VAL A 338 14.08 20.13 -13.26
C VAL A 338 15.31 19.48 -12.65
N LEU A 339 15.17 18.93 -11.43
CA LEU A 339 16.25 18.28 -10.72
C LEU A 339 16.76 17.04 -11.46
N SER A 340 15.87 16.25 -12.06
CA SER A 340 16.26 15.06 -12.81
C SER A 340 17.16 15.39 -14.00
N ASN A 341 16.92 16.51 -14.69
CA ASN A 341 17.76 16.97 -15.80
C ASN A 341 19.17 17.35 -15.32
N VAL A 342 19.26 18.03 -14.16
CA VAL A 342 20.56 18.35 -13.52
C VAL A 342 21.28 17.08 -13.09
N LEU A 343 20.57 16.15 -12.44
CA LEU A 343 21.13 14.90 -11.93
C LEU A 343 21.46 13.88 -13.02
N ASN A 344 20.99 14.09 -14.25
CA ASN A 344 21.35 13.30 -15.42
C ASN A 344 22.73 13.67 -15.99
N SER A 345 23.33 14.76 -15.53
CA SER A 345 24.67 15.16 -15.97
C SER A 345 25.76 14.20 -15.48
N LYS A 346 26.83 14.05 -16.28
CA LYS A 346 27.98 13.18 -15.99
C LYS A 346 29.00 13.81 -15.02
N LEU A 347 28.59 14.81 -14.23
CA LEU A 347 29.49 15.51 -13.31
C LEU A 347 29.98 14.58 -12.18
N PRO A 348 31.22 14.74 -11.70
CA PRO A 348 31.72 13.99 -10.55
C PRO A 348 30.87 14.30 -9.29
N GLY A 349 30.64 13.29 -8.45
CA GLY A 349 29.84 13.43 -7.22
C GLY A 349 28.32 13.22 -7.39
N MET A 350 27.82 12.99 -8.60
CA MET A 350 26.38 12.88 -8.84
C MET A 350 25.68 11.73 -8.08
N LYS A 351 26.41 10.64 -7.79
CA LYS A 351 25.91 9.53 -6.95
C LYS A 351 25.53 9.99 -5.53
N PHE A 352 26.30 10.91 -4.96
CA PHE A 352 26.06 11.46 -3.64
C PHE A 352 24.86 12.42 -3.63
N TYR A 353 24.77 13.31 -4.62
CA TYR A 353 23.63 14.22 -4.75
C TYR A 353 22.31 13.47 -4.96
N ARG A 354 22.29 12.44 -5.82
CA ARG A 354 21.11 11.57 -5.99
C ARG A 354 20.66 10.96 -4.66
N ALA A 355 21.59 10.53 -3.81
CA ALA A 355 21.27 9.97 -2.50
C ALA A 355 20.65 11.02 -1.55
N ILE A 356 21.20 12.24 -1.50
CA ILE A 356 20.68 13.32 -0.65
C ILE A 356 19.24 13.67 -1.03
N TYR A 357 18.97 13.90 -2.31
CA TYR A 357 17.64 14.30 -2.76
C TYR A 357 16.60 13.17 -2.67
N PHE A 358 17.05 11.91 -2.68
CA PHE A 358 16.18 10.76 -2.50
C PHE A 358 15.88 10.45 -1.03
N MET A 359 16.76 10.84 -0.10
CA MET A 359 16.63 10.55 1.33
C MET A 359 15.28 10.95 1.95
N PRO A 360 14.68 12.13 1.66
CA PRO A 360 13.38 12.50 2.20
C PRO A 360 12.27 11.51 1.86
N SER A 361 12.29 10.93 0.66
CA SER A 361 11.24 10.04 0.17
C SER A 361 11.20 8.67 0.86
N ILE A 362 12.30 8.28 1.55
CA ILE A 362 12.40 7.01 2.29
C ILE A 362 12.21 7.23 3.79
N ALA A 363 12.42 8.46 4.28
CA ALA A 363 12.30 8.76 5.70
C ALA A 363 10.84 8.58 6.19
N ALA A 364 10.69 8.12 7.43
CA ALA A 364 9.39 7.86 8.03
C ALA A 364 8.56 9.15 8.14
N VAL A 365 7.35 9.13 7.58
CA VAL A 365 6.46 10.30 7.50
C VAL A 365 6.16 10.90 8.88
N VAL A 366 5.95 10.05 9.90
CA VAL A 366 5.72 10.49 11.29
C VAL A 366 6.92 11.27 11.82
N GLY A 367 8.14 10.74 11.66
CA GLY A 367 9.37 11.39 12.12
C GLY A 367 9.61 12.73 11.43
N ILE A 368 9.42 12.79 10.11
CA ILE A 368 9.50 14.03 9.34
C ILE A 368 8.47 15.03 9.87
N SER A 369 7.22 14.63 10.03
CA SER A 369 6.13 15.51 10.47
C SER A 369 6.41 16.12 11.85
N LEU A 370 6.98 15.35 12.80
CA LEU A 370 7.38 15.86 14.11
C LEU A 370 8.52 16.89 14.04
N VAL A 371 9.54 16.62 13.21
CA VAL A 371 10.63 17.58 12.97
C VAL A 371 10.09 18.88 12.38
N TRP A 372 9.23 18.78 11.37
CA TRP A 372 8.61 19.94 10.74
C TRP A 372 7.64 20.69 11.66
N GLN A 373 6.92 20.00 12.55
CA GLN A 373 6.10 20.64 13.57
C GLN A 373 6.93 21.59 14.45
N TRP A 374 8.16 21.18 14.77
CA TRP A 374 9.10 22.02 15.51
C TRP A 374 9.67 23.16 14.64
N LEU A 375 10.02 22.88 13.37
CA LEU A 375 10.49 23.91 12.43
C LEU A 375 9.46 25.01 12.17
N TYR A 376 8.18 24.63 12.12
CA TYR A 376 7.03 25.51 11.92
C TYR A 376 6.53 26.21 13.20
N ASN A 377 7.16 25.97 14.34
CA ASN A 377 6.77 26.64 15.58
C ASN A 377 6.87 28.16 15.42
N ALA A 378 5.78 28.87 15.75
CA ALA A 378 5.69 30.31 15.50
C ALA A 378 6.73 31.13 16.30
N THR A 379 7.16 30.63 17.46
CA THR A 379 7.99 31.37 18.43
C THR A 379 9.45 30.95 18.37
N VAL A 380 9.73 29.64 18.28
CA VAL A 380 11.10 29.09 18.35
C VAL A 380 11.52 28.33 17.09
N GLY A 381 10.66 28.28 16.07
CA GLY A 381 10.91 27.53 14.85
C GLY A 381 11.94 28.19 13.95
N TYR A 382 12.81 27.38 13.35
CA TYR A 382 13.85 27.88 12.45
C TYR A 382 13.31 28.52 11.18
N ILE A 383 12.13 28.11 10.69
CA ILE A 383 11.56 28.69 9.47
C ILE A 383 11.24 30.16 9.67
N ASN A 384 10.54 30.50 10.77
CA ASN A 384 10.27 31.90 11.10
C ASN A 384 11.56 32.67 11.40
N TYR A 385 12.53 32.06 12.09
CA TYR A 385 13.83 32.69 12.31
C TYR A 385 14.51 33.09 10.99
N PHE A 386 14.56 32.20 10.00
CA PHE A 386 15.15 32.52 8.69
C PHE A 386 14.36 33.57 7.91
N ILE A 387 13.02 33.61 8.06
CA ILE A 387 12.17 34.66 7.47
C ILE A 387 12.51 36.01 8.10
N THR A 388 12.61 36.09 9.43
CA THR A 388 13.01 37.32 10.13
C THR A 388 14.38 37.79 9.65
N VAL A 389 15.38 36.90 9.59
CA VAL A 389 16.74 37.24 9.11
C VAL A 389 16.71 37.74 7.66
N GLY A 390 15.92 37.09 6.78
CA GLY A 390 15.79 37.50 5.38
C GLY A 390 15.14 38.88 5.23
N ILE A 391 14.10 39.16 6.01
CA ILE A 391 13.41 40.46 6.03
C ILE A 391 14.34 41.55 6.57
N GLU A 392 15.06 41.28 7.67
CA GLU A 392 16.04 42.22 8.22
C GLU A 392 17.16 42.51 7.21
N PHE A 393 17.69 41.48 6.55
CA PHE A 393 18.67 41.65 5.48
C PHE A 393 18.14 42.53 4.35
N TRP A 394 16.91 42.27 3.89
CA TRP A 394 16.29 43.02 2.80
C TRP A 394 15.99 44.47 3.17
N ASN A 395 15.48 44.69 4.39
CA ASN A 395 15.24 46.02 4.95
C ASN A 395 16.54 46.82 5.06
N ASN A 396 17.65 46.18 5.48
CA ASN A 396 18.96 46.81 5.54
C ASN A 396 19.56 47.09 4.16
N LEU A 397 19.35 46.21 3.17
CA LEU A 397 19.91 46.35 1.83
C LEU A 397 19.19 47.42 0.99
N PHE A 398 17.86 47.48 1.08
CA PHE A 398 17.03 48.37 0.26
C PHE A 398 16.39 49.52 1.03
N ASN A 399 16.74 49.68 2.31
CA ASN A 399 16.18 50.68 3.23
C ASN A 399 14.62 50.62 3.27
N LEU A 400 14.09 49.40 3.28
CA LEU A 400 12.66 49.12 3.35
C LEU A 400 12.24 48.89 4.81
N ALA A 401 10.95 49.10 5.10
CA ALA A 401 10.37 48.88 6.43
C ALA A 401 9.32 47.76 6.39
N VAL A 402 9.69 46.61 5.84
CA VAL A 402 8.80 45.45 5.79
C VAL A 402 8.69 44.87 7.21
N VAL A 403 7.47 44.78 7.71
CA VAL A 403 7.16 44.19 9.02
C VAL A 403 7.26 42.67 8.93
N ASP A 404 7.96 42.06 9.89
CA ASP A 404 8.05 40.60 9.99
C ASP A 404 6.65 39.99 10.27
N PRO A 405 6.12 39.16 9.36
CA PRO A 405 4.79 38.59 9.49
C PRO A 405 4.66 37.55 10.61
N LYS A 406 5.76 36.97 11.13
CA LYS A 406 5.76 35.90 12.16
C LYS A 406 4.65 34.85 11.93
N ILE A 407 4.74 34.19 10.79
CA ILE A 407 3.68 33.33 10.26
C ILE A 407 3.36 32.18 11.23
N GLN A 408 2.07 32.00 11.52
CA GLN A 408 1.57 30.92 12.38
C GLN A 408 1.20 29.68 11.56
N TRP A 409 2.21 29.05 10.96
CA TRP A 409 2.09 27.97 9.97
C TRP A 409 1.07 26.87 10.27
N VAL A 410 0.89 26.50 11.54
CA VAL A 410 0.01 25.40 11.98
C VAL A 410 -1.29 25.93 12.62
N SER A 411 -1.23 27.08 13.27
CA SER A 411 -2.34 27.60 14.10
C SER A 411 -3.28 28.55 13.35
N ASP A 412 -2.90 29.05 12.17
CA ASP A 412 -3.73 29.92 11.35
C ASP A 412 -4.41 29.16 10.20
N GLU A 413 -5.72 29.37 10.03
CA GLU A 413 -6.56 28.67 9.05
C GLU A 413 -6.09 28.86 7.60
N LYS A 414 -5.43 29.99 7.31
CA LYS A 414 -4.97 30.33 5.96
C LYS A 414 -3.65 29.65 5.60
N THR A 415 -2.83 29.32 6.59
CA THR A 415 -1.47 28.81 6.39
C THR A 415 -1.33 27.33 6.74
N ALA A 416 -2.24 26.80 7.56
CA ALA A 416 -2.25 25.40 7.97
C ALA A 416 -2.17 24.42 6.80
N LEU A 417 -3.03 24.55 5.79
CA LEU A 417 -3.02 23.64 4.63
C LEU A 417 -1.74 23.78 3.79
N LEU A 418 -1.22 25.00 3.65
CA LEU A 418 0.03 25.27 2.93
C LEU A 418 1.23 24.59 3.60
N SER A 419 1.27 24.58 4.93
CA SER A 419 2.35 23.93 5.69
C SER A 419 2.46 22.43 5.38
N ILE A 420 1.31 21.75 5.21
CA ILE A 420 1.22 20.33 4.85
C ILE A 420 1.62 20.13 3.38
N ILE A 421 1.17 21.00 2.48
CA ILE A 421 1.50 20.95 1.04
C ILE A 421 3.02 20.99 0.83
N ILE A 422 3.73 21.86 1.57
CA ILE A 422 5.19 22.00 1.45
C ILE A 422 5.91 20.70 1.83
N ILE A 423 5.55 20.10 2.97
CA ILE A 423 6.18 18.85 3.45
C ILE A 423 5.91 17.72 2.44
N ALA A 424 4.66 17.56 2.04
CA ALA A 424 4.26 16.50 1.13
C ALA A 424 4.95 16.65 -0.23
N ALA A 425 4.97 17.87 -0.80
CA ALA A 425 5.61 18.13 -2.07
C ALA A 425 7.11 17.83 -2.02
N TRP A 426 7.79 18.28 -0.97
CA TRP A 426 9.22 18.04 -0.75
C TRP A 426 9.54 16.55 -0.61
N GLN A 427 8.72 15.80 0.14
CA GLN A 427 8.92 14.36 0.36
C GLN A 427 8.73 13.56 -0.95
N THR A 428 7.68 13.88 -1.72
CA THR A 428 7.36 13.18 -2.96
C THR A 428 8.31 13.55 -4.12
N MET A 429 8.86 14.77 -4.11
CA MET A 429 9.80 15.26 -5.13
C MET A 429 11.01 14.31 -5.31
N GLY A 430 11.56 13.76 -4.23
CA GLY A 430 12.71 12.86 -4.28
C GLY A 430 12.45 11.60 -5.10
N PHE A 431 11.31 10.94 -4.85
CA PHE A 431 10.90 9.75 -5.59
C PHE A 431 10.58 10.07 -7.06
N ASN A 432 9.85 11.16 -7.31
CA ASN A 432 9.52 11.61 -8.66
C ASN A 432 10.78 11.94 -9.49
N THR A 433 11.83 12.46 -8.85
CA THR A 433 13.10 12.77 -9.52
C THR A 433 13.76 11.50 -10.07
N VAL A 434 13.70 10.40 -9.33
CA VAL A 434 14.25 9.10 -9.76
C VAL A 434 13.47 8.53 -10.94
N LEU A 435 12.13 8.65 -10.92
CA LEU A 435 11.29 8.22 -12.04
C LEU A 435 11.59 9.02 -13.32
N PHE A 436 11.69 10.35 -13.22
CA PHE A 436 12.07 11.19 -14.35
C PHE A 436 13.48 10.91 -14.85
N LEU A 437 14.44 10.68 -13.94
CA LEU A 437 15.81 10.34 -14.31
C LEU A 437 15.87 9.02 -15.10
N ALA A 438 15.10 8.00 -14.70
CA ALA A 438 15.00 6.75 -15.45
C ALA A 438 14.37 6.97 -16.84
N GLY A 439 13.33 7.82 -16.93
CA GLY A 439 12.73 8.22 -18.21
C GLY A 439 13.73 8.94 -19.12
N LEU A 440 14.52 9.87 -18.58
CA LEU A 440 15.54 10.62 -19.31
C LEU A 440 16.63 9.72 -19.88
N GLN A 441 17.01 8.68 -19.13
CA GLN A 441 18.04 7.72 -19.55
C GLN A 441 17.58 6.80 -20.69
N ASN A 442 16.27 6.67 -20.92
CA ASN A 442 15.71 5.91 -22.04
C ASN A 442 15.69 6.71 -23.35
N ILE A 443 15.93 8.04 -23.32
CA ILE A 443 15.94 8.87 -24.53
C ILE A 443 17.27 8.63 -25.28
N PRO A 444 17.25 8.22 -26.57
CA PRO A 444 18.48 8.03 -27.35
C PRO A 444 19.32 9.30 -27.42
N GLY A 445 20.62 9.18 -27.15
CA GLY A 445 21.57 10.30 -27.18
C GLY A 445 21.68 10.95 -28.57
N GLU A 446 21.49 10.17 -29.63
CA GLU A 446 21.56 10.58 -31.04
C GLU A 446 20.61 11.75 -31.37
N LEU A 447 19.43 11.80 -30.74
CA LEU A 447 18.47 12.90 -30.92
C LEU A 447 19.03 14.25 -30.44
N TYR A 448 19.76 14.22 -29.33
CA TYR A 448 20.40 15.42 -28.78
C TYR A 448 21.61 15.85 -29.61
N GLU A 449 22.38 14.89 -30.15
CA GLU A 449 23.50 15.15 -31.05
C GLU A 449 23.02 15.77 -32.37
N ALA A 450 22.01 15.18 -33.00
CA ALA A 450 21.38 15.70 -34.21
C ALA A 450 20.88 17.14 -34.01
N ALA A 451 20.14 17.38 -32.93
CA ALA A 451 19.67 18.73 -32.60
C ALA A 451 20.83 19.72 -32.33
N THR A 452 21.97 19.25 -31.83
CA THR A 452 23.16 20.10 -31.66
C THR A 452 23.76 20.48 -33.02
N VAL A 453 23.77 19.57 -33.98
CA VAL A 453 24.21 19.84 -35.36
C VAL A 453 23.29 20.85 -36.03
N ASP A 454 21.98 20.78 -35.77
CA ASP A 454 20.97 21.74 -36.26
C ASP A 454 21.00 23.10 -35.54
N GLY A 455 21.93 23.30 -34.59
CA GLY A 455 22.10 24.56 -33.86
C GLY A 455 21.13 24.77 -32.69
N ALA A 456 20.39 23.75 -32.26
CA ALA A 456 19.45 23.85 -31.16
C ALA A 456 20.16 24.06 -29.81
N GLY A 457 19.68 25.03 -29.03
CA GLY A 457 20.16 25.31 -27.68
C GLY A 457 19.64 24.29 -26.64
N ALA A 458 20.10 24.43 -25.39
CA ALA A 458 19.62 23.57 -24.29
C ALA A 458 18.12 23.75 -24.02
N TRP A 459 17.60 24.97 -24.18
CA TRP A 459 16.17 25.28 -24.01
C TRP A 459 15.32 24.63 -25.12
N ASP A 460 15.77 24.71 -26.37
CA ASP A 460 15.08 24.12 -27.52
C ASP A 460 15.03 22.60 -27.41
N LYS A 461 16.16 21.97 -27.03
CA LYS A 461 16.24 20.53 -26.76
C LYS A 461 15.30 20.12 -25.63
N PHE A 462 15.20 20.92 -24.56
CA PHE A 462 14.32 20.61 -23.44
C PHE A 462 12.85 20.58 -23.86
N TRP A 463 12.36 21.62 -24.54
CA TRP A 463 10.94 21.71 -24.92
C TRP A 463 10.57 20.85 -26.11
N SER A 464 11.50 20.62 -27.05
CA SER A 464 11.19 19.93 -28.31
C SER A 464 11.54 18.44 -28.30
N ILE A 465 12.48 18.01 -27.44
CA ILE A 465 12.94 16.62 -27.36
C ILE A 465 12.64 16.06 -25.98
N THR A 466 13.18 16.67 -24.92
CA THR A 466 13.12 16.11 -23.58
C THR A 466 11.70 15.99 -23.06
N LEU A 467 10.94 17.09 -23.01
CA LEU A 467 9.59 17.11 -22.46
C LEU A 467 8.60 16.23 -23.25
N PRO A 468 8.59 16.25 -24.61
CA PRO A 468 7.74 15.36 -25.39
C PRO A 468 8.11 13.88 -25.23
N MET A 469 9.40 13.52 -25.25
CA MET A 469 9.85 12.13 -25.09
C MET A 469 9.63 11.61 -23.66
N LEU A 470 9.58 12.50 -22.66
CA LEU A 470 9.21 12.17 -21.29
C LEU A 470 7.70 12.06 -21.07
N ALA A 471 6.84 12.35 -22.05
CA ALA A 471 5.40 12.36 -21.85
C ALA A 471 4.84 11.09 -21.18
N PRO A 472 5.28 9.85 -21.51
CA PRO A 472 4.83 8.63 -20.82
C PRO A 472 5.23 8.62 -19.33
N THR A 473 6.46 9.06 -19.03
CA THR A 473 6.97 9.17 -17.65
C THR A 473 6.25 10.26 -16.88
N THR A 474 6.07 11.44 -17.48
CA THR A 474 5.31 12.56 -16.91
C THR A 474 3.88 12.16 -16.60
N PHE A 475 3.23 11.43 -17.50
CA PHE A 475 1.88 10.92 -17.28
C PHE A 475 1.84 9.97 -16.07
N TYR A 476 2.75 9.00 -16.02
CA TYR A 476 2.83 8.06 -14.91
C TYR A 476 3.07 8.77 -13.58
N VAL A 477 4.03 9.70 -13.54
CA VAL A 477 4.38 10.49 -12.35
C VAL A 477 3.20 11.36 -11.90
N VAL A 478 2.59 12.13 -12.80
CA VAL A 478 1.45 13.01 -12.46
C VAL A 478 0.27 12.19 -11.97
N SER A 479 -0.06 11.07 -12.63
CA SER A 479 -1.21 10.24 -12.25
C SER A 479 -1.00 9.59 -10.88
N THR A 480 0.13 8.95 -10.66
CA THR A 480 0.46 8.31 -9.37
C THR A 480 0.58 9.33 -8.24
N THR A 481 1.20 10.49 -8.48
CA THR A 481 1.28 11.58 -7.49
C THR A 481 -0.10 12.14 -7.17
N THR A 482 -0.99 12.28 -8.15
CA THR A 482 -2.37 12.74 -7.94
C THR A 482 -3.15 11.76 -7.06
N ILE A 483 -3.07 10.46 -7.35
CA ILE A 483 -3.74 9.42 -6.55
C ILE A 483 -3.25 9.46 -5.09
N GLN A 484 -1.94 9.55 -4.88
CA GLN A 484 -1.35 9.65 -3.54
C GLN A 484 -1.77 10.93 -2.81
N ALA A 485 -1.73 12.08 -3.49
CA ALA A 485 -2.12 13.36 -2.91
C ALA A 485 -3.60 13.39 -2.48
N MET A 486 -4.48 12.72 -3.22
CA MET A 486 -5.89 12.57 -2.85
C MET A 486 -6.10 11.70 -1.60
N GLN A 487 -5.14 10.84 -1.29
CA GLN A 487 -5.17 9.92 -0.15
C GLN A 487 -4.34 10.41 1.05
N VAL A 488 -3.99 11.70 1.09
CA VAL A 488 -3.16 12.26 2.16
C VAL A 488 -3.84 12.13 3.53
N PHE A 489 -3.11 11.57 4.49
CA PHE A 489 -3.59 11.32 5.85
C PHE A 489 -2.52 11.59 6.90
N GLU A 490 -1.38 10.91 6.83
CA GLU A 490 -0.38 10.87 7.90
C GLU A 490 0.19 12.26 8.23
N GLN A 491 0.55 13.04 7.20
CA GLN A 491 1.07 14.39 7.38
C GLN A 491 0.03 15.31 8.05
N VAL A 492 -1.24 15.17 7.66
CA VAL A 492 -2.35 15.96 8.24
C VAL A 492 -2.55 15.58 9.70
N PHE A 493 -2.63 14.28 9.98
CA PHE A 493 -2.93 13.74 11.31
C PHE A 493 -1.84 14.03 12.34
N ILE A 494 -0.57 14.01 11.95
CA ILE A 494 0.56 14.20 12.88
C ILE A 494 0.94 15.67 13.04
N LEU A 495 0.92 16.47 11.98
CA LEU A 495 1.39 17.85 12.03
C LEU A 495 0.43 18.77 12.80
N MET A 496 -0.88 18.52 12.65
CA MET A 496 -1.94 19.37 13.18
C MET A 496 -2.40 18.89 14.56
N ASN A 497 -2.65 19.84 15.47
CA ASN A 497 -3.23 19.56 16.78
C ASN A 497 -4.25 20.66 17.15
N PRO A 498 -5.56 20.39 17.05
CA PRO A 498 -6.21 19.14 16.62
C PRO A 498 -6.02 18.84 15.12
N ALA A 499 -6.20 17.58 14.70
CA ALA A 499 -5.86 17.08 13.36
C ALA A 499 -6.61 17.79 12.20
N GLU A 500 -7.84 18.23 12.44
CA GLU A 500 -8.64 19.02 11.50
C GLU A 500 -8.11 20.44 11.24
N GLY A 501 -7.12 20.86 12.04
CA GLY A 501 -6.53 22.19 11.98
C GLY A 501 -7.51 23.28 12.44
N PRO A 502 -7.07 24.54 12.38
CA PRO A 502 -7.89 25.68 12.76
C PRO A 502 -9.14 25.75 11.86
N ASN A 503 -10.33 25.82 12.45
CA ASN A 503 -11.60 25.96 11.74
C ASN A 503 -11.84 24.89 10.63
N ASN A 504 -11.35 23.66 10.82
CA ASN A 504 -11.41 22.57 9.83
C ASN A 504 -10.69 22.87 8.49
N SER A 505 -9.72 23.78 8.49
CA SER A 505 -8.97 24.17 7.28
C SER A 505 -8.10 23.05 6.70
N THR A 506 -7.78 22.02 7.48
CA THR A 506 -6.94 20.89 7.04
C THR A 506 -7.66 19.56 7.07
N ILE A 507 -8.97 19.52 7.32
CA ILE A 507 -9.73 18.28 7.21
C ILE A 507 -9.64 17.76 5.76
N THR A 508 -9.18 16.52 5.57
CA THR A 508 -9.12 15.84 4.27
C THR A 508 -10.11 14.69 4.21
N LEU A 509 -10.43 14.20 3.02
CA LEU A 509 -11.41 13.10 2.87
C LEU A 509 -11.01 11.84 3.65
N VAL A 510 -9.73 11.47 3.61
CA VAL A 510 -9.24 10.31 4.36
C VAL A 510 -9.27 10.56 5.87
N LEU A 511 -8.94 11.78 6.32
CA LEU A 511 -9.09 12.13 7.74
C LEU A 511 -10.56 12.09 8.18
N TYR A 512 -11.48 12.61 7.36
CA TYR A 512 -12.90 12.59 7.68
C TYR A 512 -13.49 11.18 7.71
N LEU A 513 -13.07 10.32 6.78
CA LEU A 513 -13.36 8.88 6.80
C LEU A 513 -12.84 8.24 8.09
N TYR A 514 -11.58 8.51 8.45
CA TYR A 514 -10.97 7.97 9.66
C TYR A 514 -11.74 8.37 10.92
N ARG A 515 -12.09 9.65 11.07
CA ARG A 515 -12.90 10.13 12.20
C ARG A 515 -14.27 9.46 12.21
N SER A 516 -14.96 9.43 11.08
CA SER A 516 -16.28 8.81 10.97
C SER A 516 -16.26 7.33 11.34
N GLY A 517 -15.29 6.57 10.82
CA GLY A 517 -15.24 5.11 11.00
C GLY A 517 -14.64 4.67 12.33
N PHE A 518 -13.56 5.31 12.78
CA PHE A 518 -12.78 4.87 13.94
C PHE A 518 -13.00 5.69 15.21
N GLN A 519 -13.35 6.98 15.12
CA GLN A 519 -13.61 7.81 16.30
C GLN A 519 -15.11 7.87 16.63
N ASN A 520 -15.94 8.06 15.61
CA ASN A 520 -17.41 8.13 15.76
C ASN A 520 -18.07 6.76 15.63
N PHE A 521 -17.30 5.72 15.31
CA PHE A 521 -17.75 4.33 15.14
C PHE A 521 -18.84 4.13 14.07
N GLN A 522 -18.99 5.05 13.11
CA GLN A 522 -19.94 4.97 11.99
C GLN A 522 -19.29 4.28 10.79
N GLN A 523 -19.06 2.98 10.88
CA GLN A 523 -18.34 2.19 9.86
C GLN A 523 -19.06 2.16 8.50
N GLY A 524 -20.39 2.07 8.51
CA GLY A 524 -21.19 2.07 7.28
C GLY A 524 -21.09 3.41 6.55
N TYR A 525 -21.22 4.51 7.29
CA TYR A 525 -21.07 5.86 6.74
C TYR A 525 -19.65 6.14 6.23
N ALA A 526 -18.63 5.76 7.01
CA ALA A 526 -17.23 5.89 6.61
C ALA A 526 -16.92 5.10 5.34
N SER A 527 -17.50 3.91 5.20
CA SER A 527 -17.38 3.11 3.98
C SER A 527 -18.00 3.81 2.77
N ALA A 528 -19.16 4.46 2.93
CA ALA A 528 -19.75 5.26 1.86
C ALA A 528 -18.85 6.42 1.42
N ILE A 529 -18.24 7.14 2.37
CA ILE A 529 -17.23 8.19 2.08
C ILE A 529 -16.05 7.60 1.29
N ALA A 530 -15.56 6.42 1.67
CA ALA A 530 -14.47 5.72 0.99
C ALA A 530 -14.79 5.44 -0.49
N TRP A 531 -15.99 4.96 -0.76
CA TRP A 531 -16.45 4.65 -2.12
C TRP A 531 -16.68 5.91 -2.96
N VAL A 532 -17.18 6.98 -2.35
CA VAL A 532 -17.27 8.28 -3.05
C VAL A 532 -15.87 8.79 -3.39
N LEU A 533 -14.92 8.76 -2.47
CA LEU A 533 -13.52 9.12 -2.73
C LEU A 533 -12.92 8.26 -3.85
N PHE A 534 -13.15 6.95 -3.84
CA PHE A 534 -12.72 6.04 -4.91
C PHE A 534 -13.28 6.47 -6.28
N ILE A 535 -14.57 6.79 -6.36
CA ILE A 535 -15.20 7.26 -7.62
C ILE A 535 -14.57 8.57 -8.09
N VAL A 536 -14.29 9.51 -7.18
CA VAL A 536 -13.63 10.78 -7.54
C VAL A 536 -12.21 10.54 -8.05
N ILE A 537 -11.40 9.73 -7.37
CA ILE A 537 -10.05 9.36 -7.82
C ILE A 537 -10.12 8.68 -9.19
N PHE A 538 -11.02 7.70 -9.34
CA PHE A 538 -11.22 6.95 -10.57
C PHE A 538 -11.62 7.87 -11.73
N GLY A 539 -12.56 8.80 -11.50
CA GLY A 539 -13.00 9.78 -12.49
C GLY A 539 -11.87 10.69 -12.96
N ILE A 540 -11.08 11.25 -12.04
CA ILE A 540 -9.91 12.08 -12.38
C ILE A 540 -8.89 11.28 -13.18
N THR A 541 -8.59 10.06 -12.72
CA THR A 541 -7.62 9.17 -13.36
C THR A 541 -8.09 8.77 -14.77
N LEU A 542 -9.37 8.48 -14.96
CA LEU A 542 -9.95 8.15 -16.25
C LEU A 542 -9.84 9.32 -17.24
N VAL A 543 -10.10 10.56 -16.78
CA VAL A 543 -9.88 11.78 -17.60
C VAL A 543 -8.41 11.94 -17.97
N GLN A 544 -7.48 11.68 -17.04
CA GLN A 544 -6.04 11.69 -17.33
C GLN A 544 -5.68 10.66 -18.44
N PHE A 545 -6.13 9.41 -18.31
CA PHE A 545 -5.88 8.35 -19.29
C PHE A 545 -6.47 8.65 -20.68
N GLN A 546 -7.68 9.22 -20.74
CA GLN A 546 -8.30 9.61 -22.01
C GLN A 546 -7.50 10.68 -22.74
N ARG A 547 -7.00 11.70 -22.03
CA ARG A 547 -6.15 12.74 -22.61
C ARG A 547 -4.81 12.20 -23.11
N GLN A 548 -4.22 11.24 -22.39
CA GLN A 548 -2.97 10.62 -22.81
C GLN A 548 -3.12 9.87 -24.14
N ARG A 549 -4.18 9.07 -24.30
CA ARG A 549 -4.49 8.36 -25.55
C ARG A 549 -4.65 9.28 -26.77
N GLN A 550 -5.05 10.53 -26.57
CA GLN A 550 -5.16 11.52 -27.65
C GLN A 550 -3.82 12.20 -27.97
N SER A 551 -2.93 12.32 -26.98
CA SER A 551 -1.58 12.90 -27.15
C SER A 551 -0.55 11.92 -27.71
N SER A 552 -0.85 10.62 -27.71
CA SER A 552 0.07 9.61 -28.20
C SER A 552 0.17 9.71 -29.72
N ILE A 553 1.28 10.29 -30.18
CA ILE A 553 1.87 10.13 -31.52
C ILE A 553 2.36 8.67 -31.69
N TYR A 554 1.56 7.69 -31.25
CA TYR A 554 1.93 6.28 -31.12
C TYR A 554 0.86 5.35 -31.73
N GLU A 555 0.29 5.77 -32.86
CA GLU A 555 -0.24 4.85 -33.86
C GLU A 555 0.45 5.15 -35.19
N SER A 556 1.72 4.74 -35.29
CA SER A 556 2.40 4.54 -36.58
C SER A 556 3.29 3.32 -36.50
#